data_AF-A0A9D2F3X7-F1
#
_entry.id   AF-A0A9D2F3X7-F1
#
_cell.length_a   1.000
_cell.length_b   1.000
_cell.length_c   1.000
_cell.angle_alpha   90.00
_cell.angle_beta   90.00
_cell.angle_gamma   90.00
#
_symmetry.space_group_name_H-M   'P 1'
#
loop_
_entity.id
_entity.type
_entity.pdbx_description
1 polymer ?
#
loop_
_entity_poly.entity_id
_entity_poly.type
_entity_poly.pdbx_seq_one_letter_code
_entity_poly.pdbx_strand_id
1 'polypeptide(L)'
;MNTLQLFTLAYVVFNILLLAALAAAAVYLFWLVTRALKTYIRSKEVRQEKKVIARTLGEALKENRLRCQITQEFVAETLGVSRQAVSKWERGGSLR
;
A
#
# COMPACT_ATOMS: atom_id res chain seq x y z
N MET A 1 -58.26 -7.55 18.74
CA MET A 1 -57.20 -7.77 17.74
C MET A 1 -57.33 -9.20 17.26
N ASN A 2 -57.63 -9.43 15.98
CA ASN A 2 -57.84 -10.80 15.48
C ASN A 2 -56.49 -11.51 15.29
N THR A 3 -56.46 -12.84 15.42
CA THR A 3 -55.24 -13.66 15.26
C THR A 3 -54.54 -13.40 13.93
N LEU A 4 -55.31 -13.26 12.85
CA LEU A 4 -54.81 -12.89 11.52
C LEU A 4 -54.06 -11.54 11.50
N GLN A 5 -54.55 -10.52 12.20
CA GLN A 5 -53.89 -9.21 12.26
C GLN A 5 -52.55 -9.29 13.00
N LEU A 6 -52.44 -10.13 14.04
CA LEU A 6 -51.19 -10.38 14.74
C LEU A 6 -50.13 -10.99 13.81
N PHE A 7 -50.52 -11.99 13.01
CA PHE A 7 -49.62 -12.63 12.04
C PHE A 7 -49.18 -11.66 10.93
N THR A 8 -50.08 -10.83 10.40
CA THR A 8 -49.74 -9.82 9.39
C THR A 8 -48.74 -8.80 9.94
N LEU A 9 -48.95 -8.29 11.16
CA LEU A 9 -48.02 -7.36 11.80
C LEU A 9 -46.64 -8.00 12.02
N ALA A 10 -46.60 -9.25 12.51
CA ALA A 10 -45.35 -9.97 12.70
C ALA A 10 -44.59 -10.17 11.38
N TYR A 11 -45.28 -10.52 10.30
CA TYR A 11 -44.69 -10.66 8.96
C TYR A 11 -44.13 -9.34 8.44
N VAL A 12 -44.86 -8.23 8.58
CA VAL A 12 -44.39 -6.91 8.15
C VAL A 12 -43.14 -6.49 8.93
N VAL A 13 -43.15 -6.64 10.26
CA VAL A 13 -41.99 -6.33 11.10
C VAL A 13 -40.78 -7.17 10.70
N PHE A 14 -40.96 -8.47 10.44
CA PHE A 14 -39.89 -9.35 9.99
C PHE A 14 -39.28 -8.90 8.65
N ASN A 15 -40.11 -8.52 7.68
CA ASN A 15 -39.62 -8.02 6.38
C ASN A 15 -38.86 -6.69 6.52
N ILE A 16 -39.31 -5.78 7.39
CA ILE A 16 -38.60 -4.52 7.67
C ILE A 16 -37.23 -4.81 8.28
N LEU A 17 -37.17 -5.74 9.25
CA LEU A 17 -35.91 -6.13 9.88
C LEU A 17 -34.95 -6.78 8.87
N LEU A 18 -35.45 -7.64 7.99
CA LEU A 18 -34.65 -8.23 6.92
C LEU A 18 -34.10 -7.16 5.96
N LEU A 19 -34.93 -6.22 5.53
CA LEU A 19 -34.51 -5.14 4.65
C LEU A 19 -33.44 -4.26 5.31
N ALA A 20 -33.62 -3.92 6.59
CA ALA A 20 -32.65 -3.15 7.35
C ALA A 20 -31.31 -3.89 7.48
N ALA A 21 -31.33 -5.21 7.72
CA ALA A 21 -30.13 -6.02 7.77
C ALA A 21 -29.39 -6.06 6.42
N LEU A 22 -30.12 -6.21 5.31
CA LEU A 22 -29.54 -6.18 3.96
C LEU A 22 -28.96 -4.81 3.61
N ALA A 23 -29.66 -3.73 3.98
CA ALA A 23 -29.15 -2.36 3.80
C ALA A 23 -27.87 -2.12 4.61
N ALA A 24 -27.83 -2.56 5.88
CA ALA A 24 -26.64 -2.47 6.71
C ALA A 24 -25.46 -3.26 6.12
N ALA A 25 -25.72 -4.46 5.61
CA ALA A 25 -24.71 -5.28 4.93
C ALA A 25 -24.17 -4.59 3.66
N ALA A 26 -25.04 -3.96 2.87
CA ALA A 26 -24.63 -3.21 1.67
C ALA A 26 -23.75 -2.01 2.02
N VAL A 27 -24.12 -1.23 3.05
CA VAL A 27 -23.33 -0.10 3.55
C VAL A 27 -21.97 -0.57 4.07
N TYR A 28 -21.94 -1.69 4.81
CA TYR A 28 -20.71 -2.27 5.32
C TYR A 28 -19.78 -2.73 4.18
N LEU A 29 -20.32 -3.39 3.15
CA LEU A 29 -19.57 -3.77 1.95
C LEU A 29 -18.99 -2.54 1.24
N PHE A 30 -19.79 -1.49 1.07
CA PHE A 30 -19.31 -0.24 0.48
C PHE A 30 -18.15 0.38 1.29
N TRP A 31 -18.27 0.39 2.62
CA TRP A 31 -17.20 0.84 3.50
C TRP A 31 -15.92 0.01 3.35
N LEU A 32 -16.03 -1.32 3.23
CA LEU A 32 -14.88 -2.19 2.98
C LEU A 32 -14.20 -1.88 1.63
N VAL A 33 -14.98 -1.68 0.57
CA VAL A 33 -14.44 -1.33 -0.76
C VAL A 33 -13.67 -0.01 -0.71
N THR A 34 -14.24 1.03 -0.11
CA THR A 34 -13.57 2.33 0.00
C THR A 34 -12.29 2.25 0.84
N ARG A 35 -12.29 1.48 1.95
CA ARG A 35 -11.12 1.24 2.77
C ARG A 35 -10.03 0.47 2.02
N ALA A 36 -10.41 -0.57 1.28
CA ALA A 36 -9.50 -1.37 0.45
C ALA A 36 -8.86 -0.51 -0.64
N LEU A 37 -9.66 0.29 -1.35
CA LEU A 37 -9.19 1.16 -2.43
C LEU A 37 -8.20 2.21 -1.90
N LYS A 38 -8.54 2.89 -0.79
CA LYS A 38 -7.65 3.87 -0.15
C LYS A 38 -6.32 3.24 0.26
N THR A 39 -6.35 2.03 0.82
CA THR A 39 -5.15 1.30 1.23
C THR A 39 -4.31 0.87 0.03
N TYR A 40 -4.95 0.41 -1.04
CA TYR A 40 -4.28 0.00 -2.28
C TYR A 40 -3.58 1.17 -2.97
N ILE A 41 -4.28 2.30 -3.14
CA ILE A 41 -3.72 3.51 -3.77
C ILE A 41 -2.53 4.03 -2.96
N ARG A 42 -2.71 4.22 -1.63
CA ARG A 42 -1.64 4.70 -0.76
C ARG A 42 -0.42 3.78 -0.75
N SER A 43 -0.63 2.47 -0.73
CA SER A 43 0.46 1.48 -0.77
C SER A 43 1.22 1.53 -2.10
N LYS A 44 0.50 1.67 -3.22
CA LYS A 44 1.10 1.79 -4.56
C LYS A 44 1.91 3.08 -4.68
N GLU A 45 1.36 4.23 -4.27
CA GLU A 45 2.03 5.53 -4.29
C GLU A 45 3.31 5.50 -3.45
N VAL A 46 3.22 5.07 -2.19
CA VAL A 46 4.39 4.97 -1.29
C VAL A 46 5.48 4.06 -1.88
N ARG A 47 5.10 2.96 -2.56
CA ARG A 47 6.08 2.08 -3.22
C ARG A 47 6.73 2.75 -4.43
N GLN A 48 5.99 3.53 -5.21
CA GLN A 48 6.53 4.26 -6.35
C GLN A 48 7.44 5.39 -5.89
N GLU A 49 7.03 6.18 -4.90
CA GLU A 49 7.84 7.24 -4.29
C GLU A 49 9.16 6.68 -3.75
N LYS A 50 9.12 5.60 -2.97
CA LYS A 50 10.34 4.95 -2.46
C LYS A 50 11.27 4.48 -3.57
N LYS A 51 10.73 3.97 -4.68
CA LYS A 51 11.53 3.56 -5.85
C LYS A 51 12.14 4.76 -6.58
N VAL A 52 11.38 5.83 -6.76
CA VAL A 52 11.87 7.06 -7.39
C VAL A 52 12.98 7.67 -6.53
N ILE A 53 12.74 7.81 -5.22
CA ILE A 53 13.73 8.33 -4.27
C ILE A 53 14.99 7.46 -4.29
N ALA A 54 14.86 6.14 -4.19
CA ALA A 54 16.02 5.23 -4.24
C ALA A 54 16.80 5.34 -5.57
N ARG A 55 16.12 5.54 -6.69
CA ARG A 55 16.76 5.78 -8.00
C ARG A 55 17.50 7.12 -8.01
N THR A 56 16.87 8.19 -7.57
CA THR A 56 17.51 9.52 -7.50
C THR A 56 18.74 9.53 -6.59
N LEU A 57 18.68 8.85 -5.45
CA LEU A 57 19.81 8.70 -4.53
C LEU A 57 20.95 7.89 -5.15
N GLY A 58 20.64 6.80 -5.86
CA GLY A 58 21.65 6.00 -6.56
C GLY A 58 22.35 6.77 -7.68
N GLU A 59 21.58 7.54 -8.46
CA GLU A 59 22.10 8.41 -9.52
C GLU A 59 22.99 9.53 -8.93
N ALA A 60 22.53 10.20 -7.86
CA ALA A 60 23.32 11.22 -7.16
C ALA A 60 24.60 10.66 -6.53
N LEU A 61 24.55 9.46 -5.96
CA LEU A 61 25.72 8.78 -5.40
C LEU A 61 26.76 8.49 -6.49
N LYS A 62 26.31 7.98 -7.64
CA LYS A 62 27.18 7.72 -8.79
C LYS A 62 27.79 9.01 -9.33
N GLU A 63 27.00 10.07 -9.45
CA GLU A 63 27.48 11.38 -9.89
C GLU A 63 28.55 11.94 -8.96
N ASN A 64 28.31 11.92 -7.64
CA ASN A 64 29.28 12.38 -6.66
C ASN A 64 30.57 11.54 -6.71
N ARG A 65 30.46 10.22 -6.91
CA ARG A 65 31.61 9.34 -7.07
C ARG A 65 32.47 9.74 -8.27
N LEU A 66 31.83 10.00 -9.42
CA LEU A 66 32.50 10.43 -10.64
C LEU A 66 33.13 11.83 -10.48
N ARG A 67 32.43 12.76 -9.81
CA ARG A 67 32.97 14.09 -9.48
C ARG A 67 34.22 14.01 -8.61
N CYS A 68 34.24 13.10 -7.63
CA CYS A 68 35.40 12.87 -6.77
C CYS A 68 36.47 11.96 -7.40
N GLN A 69 36.27 11.46 -8.62
CA GLN A 69 37.19 10.55 -9.33
C GLN A 69 37.60 9.29 -8.54
N ILE A 70 36.71 8.79 -7.68
CA ILE A 70 36.96 7.60 -6.87
C ILE A 70 36.33 6.34 -7.49
N THR A 71 36.93 5.18 -7.27
CA THR A 71 36.41 3.90 -7.78
C THR A 71 35.39 3.28 -6.82
N GLN A 72 34.55 2.35 -7.31
CA GLN A 72 33.61 1.65 -6.42
C GLN A 72 34.34 0.78 -5.41
N GLU A 73 35.49 0.25 -5.79
CA GLU A 73 36.41 -0.53 -4.97
C GLU A 73 36.92 0.29 -3.80
N PHE A 74 37.37 1.52 -4.06
CA PHE A 74 37.85 2.43 -3.03
C PHE A 74 36.74 2.82 -2.05
N VAL A 75 35.55 3.13 -2.57
CA VAL A 75 34.37 3.43 -1.74
C VAL A 75 33.97 2.22 -0.89
N ALA A 76 34.02 1.01 -1.46
CA ALA A 76 33.70 -0.23 -0.78
C ALA A 76 34.68 -0.53 0.37
N GLU A 77 35.98 -0.39 0.09
CA GLU A 77 37.05 -0.55 1.08
C GLU A 77 36.92 0.46 2.23
N THR A 78 36.69 1.73 1.90
CA THR A 78 36.52 2.81 2.89
C THR A 78 35.30 2.60 3.79
N LEU A 79 34.20 2.09 3.23
CA LEU A 79 32.95 1.84 3.95
C LEU A 79 32.86 0.44 4.58
N GLY A 80 33.85 -0.42 4.37
CA GLY A 80 33.84 -1.80 4.88
C GLY A 80 32.72 -2.68 4.30
N VAL A 81 32.27 -2.39 3.08
CA VAL A 81 31.21 -3.14 2.38
C VAL A 81 31.76 -3.78 1.11
N SER A 82 31.02 -4.71 0.50
CA SER A 82 31.45 -5.27 -0.79
C SER A 82 31.28 -4.26 -1.94
N ARG A 83 32.17 -4.32 -2.94
CA ARG A 83 32.01 -3.55 -4.20
C ARG A 83 30.63 -3.79 -4.83
N GLN A 84 30.09 -5.01 -4.72
CA GLN A 84 28.76 -5.33 -5.24
C GLN A 84 27.65 -4.57 -4.51
N ALA A 85 27.81 -4.26 -3.22
CA ALA A 85 26.88 -3.43 -2.46
C ALA A 85 26.86 -1.99 -3.02
N VAL A 86 28.03 -1.38 -3.24
CA VAL A 86 28.15 -0.06 -3.85
C VAL A 86 27.55 -0.04 -5.26
N SER A 87 27.82 -1.07 -6.08
CA SER A 87 27.21 -1.23 -7.41
C SER A 87 25.68 -1.36 -7.36
N LYS A 88 25.11 -1.97 -6.31
CA LYS A 88 23.65 -2.05 -6.13
C LYS A 88 23.06 -0.71 -5.73
N TRP A 89 23.72 0.03 -4.83
CA TRP A 89 23.29 1.37 -4.40
C TRP A 89 23.24 2.34 -5.58
N GLU A 90 24.30 2.40 -6.39
CA GLU A 90 24.36 3.30 -7.56
C GLU A 90 23.33 2.96 -8.65
N ARG A 91 22.84 1.71 -8.69
CA ARG A 91 21.81 1.27 -9.65
C ARG A 91 20.38 1.37 -9.10
N GLY A 92 20.21 1.85 -7.86
CA GLY A 92 18.90 1.90 -7.20
C GLY A 92 18.31 0.52 -6.90
N GLY A 93 19.13 -0.53 -6.94
CA GLY A 93 18.70 -1.89 -6.63
C GLY A 93 18.56 -2.04 -5.12
N SER A 94 17.33 -1.93 -4.60
CA SER A 94 17.08 -2.26 -3.19
C SER A 94 17.54 -3.69 -2.95
N LEU A 95 18.27 -3.92 -1.86
CA LEU A 95 18.49 -5.25 -1.30
C LEU A 95 17.12 -5.95 -1.29
N ARG A 96 17.00 -6.99 -2.12
CA ARG A 96 15.80 -7.81 -2.20
C ARG A 96 15.91 -8.90 -1.15
#